data_AF-A0A7C7PF56-F1
#
_entry.id   AF-A0A7C7PF56-F1
#
_cell.length_a   1.000
_cell.length_b   1.000
_cell.length_c   1.000
_cell.angle_alpha   90.00
_cell.angle_beta   90.00
_cell.angle_gamma   90.00
#
_symmetry.space_group_name_H-M   'P 1'
#
loop_
_entity.id
_entity.type
_entity.pdbx_description
1 polymer ?
#
loop_
_entity_poly.entity_id
_entity_poly.type
_entity_poly.pdbx_seq_one_letter_code
_entity_poly.pdbx_strand_id
1 'polypeptide(L)'
;WPDVDLVLAPIGGGGLASGVAAAIKRLLPAARVIGVEPVGAASMRKALDEERPVVIRKIDTIADGLAPVIAGELTYEHAFSLMDDVVTVSDDAIREATSLLVSQQKLIVEFSGAAATAALLSKAVEAEDARVAVVISGGNLDPTLLAGMA
;
A
#
# COMPACT_ATOMS: atom_id res chain seq x y z
N TRP A 1 4.39 16.50 11.66
CA TRP A 1 4.53 16.90 10.26
C TRP A 1 3.26 17.64 9.89
N PRO A 2 3.15 18.94 10.19
CA PRO A 2 1.88 19.66 10.05
C PRO A 2 1.42 19.82 8.59
N ASP A 3 2.27 19.49 7.61
CA ASP A 3 2.08 19.88 6.21
C ASP A 3 1.99 18.68 5.24
N VAL A 4 1.62 17.48 5.69
CA VAL A 4 1.46 16.32 4.78
C VAL A 4 0.15 16.45 4.00
N ASP A 5 0.25 16.37 2.67
CA ASP A 5 -0.91 16.49 1.77
C ASP A 5 -1.45 15.11 1.34
N LEU A 6 -0.56 14.11 1.25
CA LEU A 6 -0.88 12.76 0.79
C LEU A 6 -0.15 11.70 1.62
N VAL A 7 -0.90 10.68 2.07
CA VAL A 7 -0.36 9.50 2.77
C VAL A 7 -0.68 8.24 1.96
N LEU A 8 0.35 7.45 1.67
CA LEU A 8 0.22 6.16 0.99
C LEU A 8 0.46 5.02 1.98
N ALA A 9 -0.47 4.07 2.08
CA ALA A 9 -0.36 2.93 2.97
C ALA A 9 -0.67 1.61 2.23
N PRO A 10 0.15 0.56 2.41
CA PRO A 10 -0.13 -0.73 1.79
C PRO A 10 -1.33 -1.42 2.46
N ILE A 11 -2.08 -2.17 1.68
CA ILE A 11 -3.27 -2.91 2.11
C ILE A 11 -3.05 -4.40 1.87
N GLY A 12 -2.98 -5.14 2.99
CA GLY A 12 -3.31 -6.57 3.02
C GLY A 12 -4.73 -6.71 3.56
N GLY A 13 -4.90 -7.24 4.78
CA GLY A 13 -6.23 -7.30 5.43
C GLY A 13 -6.84 -5.94 5.80
N GLY A 14 -6.13 -4.83 5.53
CA GLY A 14 -6.58 -3.46 5.74
C GLY A 14 -6.34 -2.86 7.13
N GLY A 15 -5.88 -3.62 8.13
CA GLY A 15 -5.71 -3.13 9.50
C GLY A 15 -4.75 -1.94 9.64
N LEU A 16 -3.57 -2.03 9.03
CA LEU A 16 -2.58 -0.94 9.02
C LEU A 16 -3.16 0.32 8.37
N ALA A 17 -3.64 0.21 7.13
CA ALA A 17 -4.18 1.34 6.38
C ALA A 17 -5.40 1.96 7.08
N SER A 18 -6.26 1.15 7.70
CA SER A 18 -7.41 1.63 8.50
C SER A 18 -6.99 2.47 9.70
N GLY A 19 -5.94 2.06 10.42
CA GLY A 19 -5.38 2.82 11.53
C GLY A 19 -4.72 4.12 11.08
N VAL A 20 -3.97 4.07 9.97
CA VAL A 20 -3.38 5.27 9.35
C VAL A 20 -4.47 6.24 8.94
N ALA A 21 -5.50 5.79 8.22
CA ALA A 21 -6.61 6.63 7.78
C ALA A 21 -7.32 7.30 8.95
N ALA A 22 -7.66 6.54 9.99
CA ALA A 22 -8.31 7.08 11.19
C ALA A 22 -7.46 8.15 11.90
N ALA A 23 -6.15 7.93 12.03
CA ALA A 23 -5.24 8.90 12.64
C ALA A 23 -5.08 10.16 11.79
N ILE A 24 -4.87 10.00 10.47
CA ILE A 24 -4.65 11.11 9.55
C ILE A 24 -5.91 11.95 9.40
N LYS A 25 -7.09 11.35 9.18
CA LYS A 25 -8.34 12.11 9.06
C LYS A 25 -8.69 12.88 10.33
N ARG A 26 -8.23 12.43 11.50
CA ARG A 26 -8.38 13.17 12.76
C ARG A 26 -7.38 14.32 12.91
N LEU A 27 -6.11 14.09 12.57
CA LEU A 27 -5.02 15.04 12.84
C LEU A 27 -4.83 16.06 11.70
N LEU A 28 -5.06 15.63 10.47
CA LEU A 28 -4.86 16.36 9.22
C LEU A 28 -6.06 16.08 8.28
N PRO A 29 -7.26 16.61 8.57
CA PRO A 29 -8.48 16.25 7.84
C PRO A 29 -8.45 16.58 6.34
N ALA A 30 -7.61 17.54 5.92
CA ALA A 30 -7.42 17.90 4.53
C ALA A 30 -6.46 16.96 3.78
N ALA A 31 -5.65 16.17 4.48
CA ALA A 31 -4.72 15.24 3.86
C ALA A 31 -5.47 14.06 3.23
N ARG A 32 -5.02 13.66 2.05
CA ARG A 32 -5.50 12.47 1.36
C ARG A 32 -4.81 11.22 1.91
N VAL A 33 -5.56 10.14 2.03
CA VAL A 33 -5.07 8.81 2.41
C VAL A 33 -5.44 7.84 1.31
N ILE A 34 -4.43 7.26 0.66
CA ILE A 34 -4.61 6.30 -0.42
C ILE A 34 -4.06 4.95 0.01
N GLY A 35 -4.91 3.93 -0.10
CA GLY A 35 -4.54 2.53 0.06
C GLY A 35 -3.86 1.97 -1.18
N VAL A 36 -2.92 1.03 -1.00
CA VAL A 36 -2.19 0.41 -2.11
C VAL A 36 -2.21 -1.11 -2.01
N GLU A 37 -2.76 -1.78 -3.02
CA GLU A 37 -2.76 -3.24 -3.14
C GLU A 37 -1.91 -3.70 -4.34
N PRO A 38 -1.36 -4.91 -4.34
CA PRO A 38 -0.85 -5.52 -5.56
C PRO A 38 -2.02 -5.88 -6.49
N VAL A 39 -1.86 -5.71 -7.80
CA VAL A 39 -2.87 -6.07 -8.82
C VAL A 39 -3.37 -7.51 -8.63
N GLY A 40 -2.46 -8.44 -8.32
CA GLY A 40 -2.77 -9.84 -8.15
C GLY A 40 -3.45 -10.24 -6.83
N ALA A 41 -3.66 -9.31 -5.90
CA ALA A 41 -4.36 -9.57 -4.64
C ALA A 41 -5.24 -8.38 -4.18
N ALA A 42 -5.83 -7.65 -5.13
CA ALA A 42 -6.62 -6.43 -4.88
C ALA A 42 -8.01 -6.69 -4.25
N SER A 43 -8.02 -7.24 -3.04
CA SER A 43 -9.24 -7.66 -2.33
C SER A 43 -10.08 -6.47 -1.83
N MET A 44 -9.44 -5.39 -1.39
CA MET A 44 -10.09 -4.19 -0.89
C MET A 44 -10.66 -3.36 -2.04
N ARG A 45 -9.92 -3.17 -3.13
CA ARG A 45 -10.43 -2.51 -4.35
C ARG A 45 -11.69 -3.21 -4.84
N LYS A 46 -11.66 -4.55 -4.92
CA LYS A 46 -12.82 -5.32 -5.33
C LYS A 46 -13.98 -5.18 -4.33
N ALA A 47 -13.71 -5.13 -3.03
CA ALA A 47 -14.73 -4.90 -2.02
C ALA A 47 -15.39 -3.52 -2.15
N LEU A 48 -14.62 -2.48 -2.47
CA LEU A 48 -15.13 -1.13 -2.75
C LEU A 48 -15.98 -1.10 -4.03
N ASP A 49 -15.55 -1.79 -5.09
CA ASP A 49 -16.31 -1.88 -6.35
C ASP A 49 -17.67 -2.58 -6.18
N GLU A 50 -17.71 -3.59 -5.31
CA GLU A 50 -18.90 -4.42 -5.05
C GLU A 50 -19.71 -3.92 -3.84
N GLU A 51 -19.28 -2.81 -3.23
CA GLU A 51 -19.85 -2.20 -2.02
C GLU A 51 -20.01 -3.17 -0.83
N ARG A 52 -19.15 -4.20 -0.77
CA ARG A 52 -19.10 -5.18 0.33
C ARG A 52 -17.85 -6.06 0.23
N PRO A 53 -17.37 -6.65 1.33
CA PRO A 53 -16.33 -7.67 1.28
C PRO A 53 -16.69 -8.84 0.36
N VAL A 54 -15.79 -9.18 -0.56
CA VAL A 54 -15.93 -10.27 -1.51
C VAL A 54 -14.68 -11.12 -1.57
N VAL A 55 -14.85 -12.43 -1.78
CA VAL A 55 -13.73 -13.36 -1.93
C VAL A 55 -13.16 -13.27 -3.34
N ILE A 56 -11.87 -12.95 -3.47
CA ILE A 56 -11.10 -13.13 -4.70
C ILE A 56 -10.63 -14.59 -4.82
N ARG A 57 -10.77 -15.16 -6.02
CA ARG A 57 -10.57 -16.61 -6.25
C ARG A 57 -9.12 -17.01 -6.54
N LYS A 58 -8.30 -16.07 -6.97
CA LYS A 58 -6.90 -16.30 -7.32
C LYS A 58 -6.08 -15.17 -6.71
N ILE A 59 -4.96 -15.55 -6.10
CA ILE A 59 -3.92 -14.62 -5.69
C ILE A 59 -2.67 -14.91 -6.51
N ASP A 60 -2.04 -13.86 -7.02
CA ASP A 60 -0.86 -13.96 -7.87
C ASP A 60 0.03 -12.73 -7.69
N THR A 61 0.81 -12.71 -6.61
CA THR A 61 1.70 -11.58 -6.31
C THR A 61 2.94 -12.01 -5.51
N ILE A 62 4.04 -11.30 -5.69
CA ILE A 62 5.24 -11.40 -4.85
C ILE A 62 5.08 -10.78 -3.45
N ALA A 63 4.07 -9.92 -3.26
CA ALA A 63 3.79 -9.25 -2.00
C ALA A 63 2.88 -10.13 -1.12
N ASP A 64 3.44 -11.19 -0.58
CA ASP A 64 2.76 -12.20 0.25
C ASP A 64 2.06 -11.63 1.49
N GLY A 65 2.64 -10.63 2.14
CA GLY A 65 2.04 -9.89 3.26
C GLY A 65 0.80 -9.07 2.88
N LEU A 66 0.55 -8.87 1.59
CA LEU A 66 -0.60 -8.14 1.04
C LEU A 66 -1.60 -9.06 0.32
N ALA A 67 -1.59 -10.35 0.62
CA ALA A 67 -2.31 -11.38 -0.12
C ALA A 67 -3.55 -12.01 0.59
N PRO A 68 -4.43 -11.27 1.29
CA PRO A 68 -5.67 -11.88 1.77
C PRO A 68 -6.65 -12.14 0.60
N VAL A 69 -7.45 -13.19 0.71
CA VAL A 69 -8.50 -13.49 -0.28
C VAL A 69 -9.77 -12.64 -0.10
N ILE A 70 -9.89 -11.90 0.99
CA ILE A 70 -11.06 -11.08 1.33
C ILE A 70 -10.63 -9.93 2.25
N ALA A 71 -11.19 -8.74 2.03
CA ALA A 71 -11.06 -7.63 2.96
C ALA A 71 -11.80 -7.93 4.28
N GLY A 72 -11.25 -7.50 5.42
CA GLY A 72 -11.97 -7.59 6.70
C GLY A 72 -13.20 -6.67 6.69
N GLU A 73 -14.28 -7.05 7.39
CA GLU A 73 -15.51 -6.24 7.45
C GLU A 73 -15.24 -4.83 8.00
N LEU A 74 -14.60 -4.76 9.17
CA LEU A 74 -14.27 -3.47 9.80
C LEU A 74 -13.28 -2.63 8.96
N THR A 75 -12.32 -3.30 8.32
CA THR A 75 -11.30 -2.59 7.54
C THR A 75 -11.84 -2.11 6.20
N TYR A 76 -12.83 -2.80 5.64
CA TYR A 76 -13.64 -2.32 4.51
C TYR A 76 -14.43 -1.07 4.89
N GLU A 77 -15.14 -1.08 6.03
CA GLU A 77 -15.90 0.10 6.49
C GLU A 77 -14.98 1.32 6.67
N HIS A 78 -13.79 1.11 7.20
CA HIS A 78 -12.76 2.15 7.32
C HIS A 78 -12.27 2.63 5.95
N ALA A 79 -11.96 1.71 5.02
CA ALA A 79 -11.53 2.08 3.68
C ALA A 79 -12.61 2.91 2.97
N PHE A 80 -13.86 2.45 3.00
CA PHE A 80 -15.01 3.13 2.40
C PHE A 80 -15.25 4.53 3.01
N SER A 81 -15.08 4.68 4.32
CA SER A 81 -15.45 5.92 5.01
C SER A 81 -14.31 6.92 5.16
N LEU A 82 -13.05 6.46 5.16
CA LEU A 82 -11.90 7.28 5.57
C LEU A 82 -10.79 7.39 4.52
N MET A 83 -10.69 6.46 3.57
CA MET A 83 -9.68 6.55 2.51
C MET A 83 -10.26 7.32 1.32
N ASP A 84 -9.42 8.13 0.68
CA ASP A 84 -9.82 8.90 -0.51
C ASP A 84 -9.76 8.05 -1.77
N ASP A 85 -8.90 7.02 -1.80
CA ASP A 85 -8.87 6.02 -2.86
C ASP A 85 -8.12 4.74 -2.41
N VAL A 86 -8.27 3.67 -3.18
CA VAL A 86 -7.43 2.47 -3.15
C VAL A 86 -6.96 2.17 -4.57
N VAL A 87 -5.64 2.27 -4.78
CA VAL A 87 -5.00 2.00 -6.07
C VAL A 87 -4.30 0.65 -6.06
N THR A 88 -3.97 0.17 -7.26
CA THR A 88 -3.23 -1.09 -7.44
C THR A 88 -1.91 -0.88 -8.15
N VAL A 89 -0.91 -1.72 -7.83
CA VAL A 89 0.42 -1.68 -8.43
C VAL A 89 0.85 -3.07 -8.91
N SER A 90 1.65 -3.13 -9.98
CA SER A 90 2.17 -4.40 -10.50
C SER A 90 3.33 -4.92 -9.64
N ASP A 91 3.57 -6.22 -9.69
CA ASP A 91 4.73 -6.85 -9.06
C ASP A 91 6.06 -6.28 -9.59
N ASP A 92 6.13 -5.93 -10.87
CA ASP A 92 7.32 -5.29 -11.45
C ASP A 92 7.60 -3.93 -10.81
N ALA A 93 6.55 -3.10 -10.62
CA ALA A 93 6.68 -1.83 -9.92
C ALA A 93 7.09 -2.03 -8.46
N ILE A 94 6.60 -3.09 -7.80
CA ILE A 94 7.01 -3.46 -6.45
C ILE A 94 8.50 -3.84 -6.43
N ARG A 95 8.98 -4.64 -7.38
CA ARG A 95 10.41 -5.00 -7.48
C ARG A 95 11.30 -3.79 -7.69
N GLU A 96 10.90 -2.88 -8.58
CA GLU A 96 11.62 -1.62 -8.84
C GLU A 96 11.68 -0.76 -7.58
N ALA A 97 10.56 -0.61 -6.86
CA ALA A 97 10.51 0.14 -5.61
C ALA A 97 11.38 -0.49 -4.51
N THR A 98 11.33 -1.82 -4.35
CA THR A 98 12.21 -2.54 -3.42
C THR A 98 13.68 -2.32 -3.79
N SER A 99 14.05 -2.46 -5.06
CA SER A 99 15.43 -2.24 -5.52
C SER A 99 15.89 -0.81 -5.26
N LEU A 100 15.06 0.19 -5.51
CA LEU A 100 15.39 1.59 -5.21
C LEU A 100 15.59 1.83 -3.71
N LEU A 101 14.70 1.30 -2.86
CA LEU A 101 14.78 1.45 -1.41
C LEU A 101 16.05 0.77 -0.84
N VAL A 102 16.40 -0.41 -1.34
CA VAL A 102 17.61 -1.14 -0.94
C VAL A 102 18.87 -0.45 -1.46
N SER A 103 18.97 -0.26 -2.78
CA SER A 103 20.21 0.19 -3.43
C SER A 103 20.48 1.68 -3.22
N GLN A 104 19.47 2.54 -3.14
CA GLN A 104 19.65 3.99 -3.06
C GLN A 104 19.36 4.53 -1.67
N GLN A 105 18.28 4.07 -1.03
CA GLN A 105 17.89 4.54 0.31
C GLN A 105 18.53 3.74 1.45
N LYS A 106 19.20 2.62 1.11
CA LYS A 106 19.89 1.73 2.07
C LYS A 106 18.95 1.17 3.15
N LEU A 107 17.67 0.99 2.80
CA LEU A 107 16.66 0.40 3.67
C LEU A 107 16.46 -1.08 3.32
N ILE A 108 16.50 -1.95 4.33
CA ILE A 108 16.04 -3.33 4.16
C ILE A 108 14.52 -3.30 4.19
N VAL A 109 13.91 -3.71 3.08
CA VAL A 109 12.46 -3.70 2.89
C VAL A 109 12.03 -4.98 2.16
N GLU A 110 10.91 -5.56 2.58
CA GLU A 110 10.31 -6.69 1.87
C GLU A 110 9.41 -6.19 0.71
N PHE A 111 8.97 -7.08 -0.19
CA PHE A 111 8.11 -6.67 -1.32
C PHE A 111 6.81 -5.98 -0.84
N SER A 112 6.13 -6.58 0.15
CA SER A 112 4.94 -6.01 0.79
C SER A 112 5.20 -4.62 1.38
N GLY A 113 6.37 -4.42 2.00
CA GLY A 113 6.81 -3.15 2.58
C GLY A 113 7.08 -2.05 1.57
N ALA A 114 7.34 -2.40 0.31
CA ALA A 114 7.65 -1.46 -0.76
C ALA A 114 6.42 -1.05 -1.61
N ALA A 115 5.26 -1.70 -1.43
CA ALA A 115 4.11 -1.51 -2.31
C ALA A 115 3.62 -0.05 -2.35
N ALA A 116 3.55 0.64 -1.22
CA ALA A 116 3.15 2.05 -1.19
C ALA A 116 4.15 2.97 -1.92
N THR A 117 5.45 2.64 -1.86
CA THR A 117 6.49 3.34 -2.64
C THR A 117 6.31 3.06 -4.13
N ALA A 118 5.95 1.84 -4.51
CA ALA A 118 5.67 1.50 -5.90
C ALA A 118 4.54 2.33 -6.50
N ALA A 119 3.50 2.65 -5.73
CA ALA A 119 2.40 3.50 -6.21
C ALA A 119 2.88 4.90 -6.58
N LEU A 120 3.79 5.47 -5.78
CA LEU A 120 4.38 6.77 -6.05
C LEU A 120 5.29 6.74 -7.30
N LEU A 121 6.18 5.76 -7.39
CA LEU A 121 7.16 5.66 -8.48
C LEU A 121 6.52 5.33 -9.83
N SER A 122 5.50 4.46 -9.82
CA SER A 122 4.75 4.08 -11.03
C SER A 122 3.70 5.12 -11.46
N LYS A 123 3.56 6.21 -10.70
CA LYS A 123 2.53 7.24 -10.91
C LYS A 123 1.10 6.67 -10.88
N ALA A 124 0.88 5.63 -10.08
CA ALA A 124 -0.47 5.12 -9.80
C ALA A 124 -1.29 6.13 -8.98
N VAL A 125 -0.64 7.14 -8.40
CA VAL A 125 -1.26 8.26 -7.69
C VAL A 125 -0.75 9.58 -8.24
N GLU A 126 -1.63 10.58 -8.30
CA GLU A 126 -1.25 11.96 -8.56
C GLU A 126 -0.65 12.58 -7.29
N ALA A 127 0.61 12.98 -7.39
CA ALA A 127 1.40 13.49 -6.27
C ALA A 127 2.16 14.77 -6.61
N GLU A 128 1.86 15.41 -7.75
CA GLU A 128 2.51 16.65 -8.17
C GLU A 128 2.23 17.75 -7.14
N ASP A 129 3.28 18.49 -6.77
CA ASP A 129 3.28 19.55 -5.76
C ASP A 129 2.79 19.14 -4.34
N ALA A 130 2.60 17.85 -4.08
CA ALA A 130 2.16 17.34 -2.78
C ALA A 130 3.34 16.93 -1.89
N ARG A 131 3.25 17.23 -0.59
CA ARG A 131 4.13 16.62 0.41
C ARG A 131 3.63 15.21 0.74
N VAL A 132 4.28 14.22 0.15
CA VAL A 132 3.88 12.80 0.27
C VAL A 132 4.59 12.12 1.44
N ALA A 133 3.82 11.44 2.28
CA ALA A 133 4.31 10.47 3.24
C ALA A 133 4.00 9.05 2.75
N VAL A 134 5.01 8.19 2.69
CA VAL A 134 4.86 6.79 2.25
C VAL A 134 5.17 5.87 3.43
N VAL A 135 4.26 4.95 3.71
CA VAL A 135 4.45 3.94 4.76
C VAL A 135 5.28 2.78 4.22
N ILE A 136 6.48 2.59 4.78
CA ILE A 136 7.31 1.40 4.57
C ILE A 136 6.99 0.41 5.70
N SER A 137 6.19 -0.62 5.41
CA SER A 137 5.52 -1.40 6.45
C SER A 137 6.34 -2.55 7.04
N GLY A 138 7.37 -3.04 6.36
CA GLY A 138 8.09 -4.24 6.77
C GLY A 138 9.39 -4.48 6.01
N GLY A 139 10.28 -5.26 6.62
CA GLY A 139 11.63 -5.52 6.13
C GLY A 139 12.08 -6.96 6.36
N ASN A 140 11.16 -7.92 6.47
CA ASN A 140 11.49 -9.33 6.69
C ASN A 140 11.91 -10.01 5.36
N LEU A 141 12.88 -9.41 4.68
CA LEU A 141 13.36 -9.89 3.40
C LEU A 141 14.34 -11.05 3.60
N ASP A 142 14.19 -12.11 2.80
CA ASP A 142 15.19 -13.18 2.70
C ASP A 142 16.53 -12.58 2.24
N PRO A 143 17.63 -12.73 3.01
CA PRO A 143 18.93 -12.18 2.65
C PRO A 143 19.47 -12.64 1.29
N THR A 144 19.01 -13.80 0.78
CA THR A 144 19.40 -14.27 -0.56
C THR A 144 18.86 -13.39 -1.68
N LEU A 145 17.71 -12.72 -1.45
CA LEU A 145 17.11 -11.78 -2.41
C LEU A 145 17.86 -10.44 -2.46
N LEU A 146 18.58 -10.07 -1.39
CA LEU A 146 19.39 -8.85 -1.35
C LEU A 146 20.56 -8.90 -2.33
N ALA A 147 21.15 -10.08 -2.56
CA ALA A 147 22.33 -10.23 -3.42
C ALA A 147 22.10 -9.82 -4.88
N GLY A 148 20.84 -9.77 -5.34
CA GLY A 148 20.46 -9.29 -6.66
C GLY A 148 19.96 -7.84 -6.69
N MET A 149 19.89 -7.15 -5.56
CA MET A 149 19.28 -5.82 -5.41
C MET A 149 20.24 -4.75 -4.85
N ALA A 150 21.43 -5.16 -4.40
CA ALA A 150 22.48 -4.31 -3.83
C ALA A 150 23.43 -3.74 -4.89
#